data_AF-A0A3E0LCY3-F1
#
_entry.id   AF-A0A3E0LCY3-F1
#
_cell.length_a   1.000
_cell.length_b   1.000
_cell.length_c   1.000
_cell.angle_alpha   90.00
_cell.angle_beta   90.00
_cell.angle_gamma   90.00
#
_symmetry.space_group_name_H-M   'P 1'
#
loop_
_entity.id
_entity.type
_entity.pdbx_description
1 polymer ?
#
loop_
_entity_poly.entity_id
_entity_poly.type
_entity_poly.pdbx_seq_one_letter_code
_entity_poly.pdbx_strand_id
1 'polypeptide(L)' 'MLRYLSLEILQKQDTTEYGDRYRAYVKIRGYSGKLHQIRTVWIILTGEDVVRFVTAVPASFNQ' A
#
# COMPACT_ATOMS: atom_id res chain seq x y z
N MET A 1 -12.51 -5.65 -8.55
CA MET A 1 -12.05 -4.25 -8.49
C MET A 1 -11.80 -3.92 -7.03
N LEU A 2 -10.58 -3.52 -6.64
CA LEU A 2 -10.31 -3.09 -5.26
C LEU A 2 -10.92 -1.71 -5.09
N ARG A 3 -11.93 -1.58 -4.23
CA ARG A 3 -12.79 -0.38 -4.18
C ARG A 3 -12.45 0.56 -3.03
N TYR A 4 -11.89 0.04 -1.94
CA TYR A 4 -11.47 0.81 -0.77
C TYR A 4 -10.25 0.15 -0.10
N LEU A 5 -9.30 0.97 0.32
CA LEU A 5 -8.13 0.61 1.11
C LEU A 5 -8.30 1.39 2.42
N SER A 6 -8.57 0.72 3.55
CA SER A 6 -8.67 1.42 4.84
C SER A 6 -7.27 1.83 5.32
N LEU A 7 -7.15 2.94 6.04
CA LEU A 7 -5.89 3.33 6.69
C LEU A 7 -5.42 2.26 7.70
N GLU A 8 -6.33 1.43 8.20
CA GLU A 8 -6.04 0.34 9.15
C GLU A 8 -5.12 -0.75 8.58
N ILE A 9 -5.06 -0.90 7.26
CA ILE A 9 -4.11 -1.83 6.61
C ILE A 9 -2.78 -1.17 6.23
N LEU A 10 -2.67 0.16 6.34
CA LEU A 10 -1.43 0.89 6.13
C LEU A 10 -0.57 0.84 7.38
N GLN A 11 0.52 0.09 7.31
CA GLN A 11 1.51 0.01 8.37
C GLN A 11 2.62 1.03 8.11
N LYS A 12 2.83 1.96 9.04
CA LYS A 12 3.98 2.88 9.00
C LYS A 12 5.27 2.04 8.98
N GLN A 13 6.20 2.39 8.09
CA GLN A 13 7.47 1.69 7.91
C GLN A 13 8.62 2.50 8.50
N ASP A 14 8.69 3.78 8.13
CA ASP A 14 9.74 4.71 8.53
C ASP A 14 9.33 6.16 8.25
N THR A 15 10.12 7.08 8.81
CA THR A 15 10.04 8.52 8.55
C THR A 15 11.31 8.95 7.83
N THR A 16 11.17 9.72 6.76
CA THR A 16 12.27 10.25 5.94
C THR A 16 12.20 11.78 5.90
N GLU A 17 13.16 12.44 5.25
CA GLU A 17 13.11 13.89 5.02
C GLU A 17 11.85 14.35 4.26
N TYR A 18 11.26 13.46 3.45
CA TYR A 18 10.06 13.74 2.65
C TYR A 18 8.76 13.54 3.43
N GLY A 19 8.79 12.79 4.53
CA GLY A 19 7.60 12.46 5.33
C GLY A 19 7.54 10.99 5.76
N ASP A 20 6.34 10.55 6.14
CA ASP A 20 6.08 9.23 6.70
C ASP A 20 5.69 8.23 5.61
N ARG A 21 6.45 7.13 5.51
CA ARG A 21 6.19 6.06 4.54
C ARG A 21 5.39 4.93 5.17
N TYR A 22 4.45 4.41 4.40
CA TYR A 22 3.54 3.35 4.80
C TYR A 22 3.56 2.21 3.77
N ARG A 23 3.20 1.01 4.24
CA ARG A 23 3.07 -0.19 3.41
C ARG A 23 1.77 -0.89 3.72
N ALA A 24 1.11 -1.40 2.69
CA ALA A 24 0.02 -2.36 2.84
C ALA A 24 0.22 -3.55 1.89
N TYR A 25 -0.18 -4.73 2.36
CA TYR A 25 -0.35 -5.91 1.52
C TYR A 25 -1.83 -6.09 1.23
N VAL A 26 -2.19 -6.12 -0.05
CA VAL A 26 -3.57 -6.28 -0.51
C VAL A 26 -3.68 -7.51 -1.39
N LYS A 27 -4.73 -8.30 -1.16
CA LYS A 27 -5.10 -9.42 -2.03
C LYS A 27 -6.12 -8.95 -3.04
N ILE A 28 -5.81 -9.10 -4.33
CA ILE A 28 -6.70 -8.73 -5.43
C ILE A 28 -7.06 -9.96 -6.25
N ARG A 29 -8.30 -10.01 -6.72
CA ARG A 29 -8.74 -11.00 -7.71
C ARG A 29 -8.76 -10.34 -9.08
N GLY A 30 -7.98 -10.87 -10.02
CA GLY A 30 -7.94 -10.40 -11.40
C GLY A 30 -9.14 -10.90 -12.22
N TYR A 31 -9.26 -10.42 -13.46
CA TYR A 31 -10.31 -10.86 -14.40
C TYR A 31 -10.28 -12.37 -14.67
N SER A 32 -9.09 -12.99 -14.62
CA SER A 32 -8.90 -14.43 -14.74
C SER A 32 -9.39 -15.23 -13.53
N GLY A 33 -9.89 -14.58 -12.48
CA GLY A 33 -10.28 -15.22 -11.23
C GLY A 33 -9.10 -15.58 -10.31
N LYS A 34 -7.85 -15.43 -10.75
CA LYS A 34 -6.65 -15.68 -9.93
C LYS A 34 -6.50 -14.63 -8.83
N LEU A 35 -6.09 -15.09 -7.65
CA LEU A 35 -5.79 -14.24 -6.49
C LEU A 35 -4.30 -13.86 -6.52
N HIS A 36 -4.01 -12.57 -6.40
CA HIS A 36 -2.67 -12.03 -6.36
C HIS A 36 -2.47 -11.21 -5.09
N GLN A 37 -1.30 -11.34 -4.46
CA GLN A 37 -0.88 -10.44 -3.40
C GLN A 37 -0.07 -9.30 -4.01
N ILE A 38 -0.35 -8.08 -3.59
CA ILE A 38 0.33 -6.87 -4.01
C ILE A 38 0.84 -6.16 -2.77
N ARG A 39 2.11 -5.77 -2.80
CA ARG A 39 2.68 -4.84 -1.83
C ARG A 39 2.56 -3.43 -2.40
N THR A 40 1.95 -2.54 -1.63
CA THR A 40 1.79 -1.13 -1.98
C THR A 40 2.61 -0.27 -1.04
N VAL A 41 3.16 0.83 -1.56
CA VAL A 41 3.89 1.84 -0.80
C VAL A 41 3.17 3.18 -0.94
N TRP A 42 3.06 3.88 0.19
CA TRP A 42 2.36 5.14 0.32
C TRP A 42 3.20 6.11 1.14
N ILE A 43 2.94 7.41 1.02
CA ILE A 43 3.62 8.45 1.79
C ILE A 43 2.62 9.53 2.23
N ILE A 44 2.75 10.01 3.46
CA ILE A 44 2.19 11.30 3.89
C ILE A 44 3.37 12.27 3.92
N LEU A 45 3.32 13.34 3.11
CA LEU A 45 4.41 14.31 3.05
C LEU A 45 4.47 15.17 4.32
N THR A 46 5.65 15.67 4.65
CA THR A 46 5.85 16.57 5.78
C THR A 46 4.93 17.79 5.69
N GLY A 47 4.14 18.03 6.73
CA GLY A 47 3.19 19.14 6.79
C GLY A 47 1.84 18.88 6.11
N GLU A 48 1.62 17.67 5.60
CA GLU A 48 0.35 17.25 5.01
C GLU A 48 -0.36 16.21 5.88
N ASP A 49 -1.67 16.09 5.71
CA ASP A 49 -2.53 15.08 6.34
C ASP A 49 -3.14 14.09 5.33
N VAL A 50 -2.69 14.15 4.07
CA VAL A 50 -3.17 13.33 2.96
C VAL A 50 -2.17 12.26 2.60
N VAL A 51 -2.65 11.02 2.49
CA VAL A 51 -1.84 9.88 2.01
C VAL A 51 -1.78 9.85 0.48
N ARG A 52 -0.58 9.63 -0.07
CA ARG A 52 -0.31 9.55 -1.50
C ARG A 52 0.20 8.18 -1.90
N PHE A 53 -0.30 7.67 -3.02
CA PHE A 53 0.19 6.43 -3.61
C PHE A 53 1.59 6.65 -4.22
N VAL A 54 2.53 5.74 -3.93
CA VAL A 54 3.88 5.78 -4.52
C VAL A 54 4.07 4.67 -5.54
N THR A 55 3.86 3.41 -5.14
CA THR A 55 4.04 2.26 -6.03
C THR A 55 3.27 1.01 -5.57
N ALA A 56 3.02 0.09 -6.49
CA ALA A 56 2.43 -1.21 -6.25
C ALA A 56 3.23 -2.26 -7.03
N VAL A 57 3.66 -3.31 -6.34
CA VAL A 57 4.42 -4.41 -6.94
C VAL A 57 3.82 -5.76 -6.52
N PRO A 58 3.82 -6.77 -7.40
CA PRO A 58 3.47 -8.12 -7.00
C PRO A 58 4.30 -8.57 -5.79
N ALA A 59 3.67 -9.28 -4.87
CA ALA A 59 4.32 -9.86 -3.70
C ALA A 59 4.01 -11.35 -3.62
N SER A 60 4.94 -12.11 -3.03
CA SER A 60 4.71 -13.50 -2.67
C SER A 60 3.84 -13.58 -1.42
N PHE A 61 3.09 -14.68 -1.27
CA PHE A 61 2.26 -14.96 -0.10
C PHE A 61 3.07 -15.37 1.16
N ASN A 62 4.39 -15.60 1.01
CA ASN A 62 5.27 -16.12 2.06
C ASN A 62 6.13 -15.02 2.74
N GLN A 63 5.60 -13.81 2.92
CA GLN A 63 6.30 -12.73 3.65
C GLN A 63 5.67 -12.52 5.02
#